data_AF-A0A9Q0FI33-F1
#
_entry.id   AF-A0A9Q0FI33-F1
#
_cell.length_a   1.000
_cell.length_b   1.000
_cell.length_c   1.000
_cell.angle_alpha   90.00
_cell.angle_beta   90.00
_cell.angle_gamma   90.00
#
_symmetry.space_group_name_H-M   'P 1'
#
loop_
_entity.id
_entity.type
_entity.pdbx_description
1 polymer ?
#
loop_
_entity_poly.entity_id
_entity_poly.type
_entity_poly.pdbx_seq_one_letter_code
_entity_poly.pdbx_strand_id
1 'polypeptide(L)'
;MYLINHLNYSFYLSKYIFSGLSVLVLDVMWKNLTRSQFVCWIEWEGERFEFKDAPSYSEKNWGEAFPKKWFWVQCNVFEGASGGVALTAAGGVRKLLGPEVFENPALIGVHYDGDFYEFAPWNGVLNWEIAPWGSWYMSAENETHLVQLEVTTKDLGTILRAPSEEAGLAPASKHTGAGVLKLQMWERKHDGSKGKLVLEVTSDMAEAGVGGGPWLYTWKGKTFLPKFYRSALQLTFDLDSIFRWFPLLERFRPPGF
;
A
#
# COMPACT_ATOMS: atom_id res chain seq x y z
N MET A 1 19.52 22.07 -25.91
CA MET A 1 19.63 22.90 -24.69
C MET A 1 18.39 22.64 -23.85
N TYR A 2 18.43 21.63 -23.00
CA TYR A 2 17.38 21.36 -22.02
C TYR A 2 18.07 21.23 -20.67
N LEU A 3 17.74 22.15 -19.76
CA LEU A 3 18.29 22.22 -18.42
C LEU A 3 17.90 20.94 -17.67
N ILE A 4 18.91 20.12 -17.37
CA ILE A 4 18.88 19.13 -16.30
C ILE A 4 18.92 19.93 -15.01
N ASN A 5 17.77 20.17 -14.38
CA ASN A 5 17.74 20.65 -13.00
C ASN A 5 17.92 19.45 -12.08
N HIS A 6 19.17 19.28 -11.64
CA HIS A 6 19.53 18.50 -10.47
C HIS A 6 18.80 19.05 -9.24
N LEU A 7 17.82 18.29 -8.73
CA LEU A 7 17.31 18.43 -7.38
C LEU A 7 17.40 17.06 -6.71
N ASN A 8 18.55 16.84 -6.06
CA ASN A 8 18.87 15.68 -5.24
C ASN A 8 18.08 15.75 -3.92
N TYR A 9 16.84 15.28 -3.89
CA TYR A 9 16.14 14.95 -2.63
C TYR A 9 15.13 13.82 -2.88
N SER A 10 15.61 12.58 -2.75
CA SER A 10 14.78 11.37 -2.73
C SER A 10 14.73 10.85 -1.30
N PHE A 11 13.55 10.85 -0.67
CA PHE A 11 13.29 9.96 0.45
C PHE A 11 12.65 8.70 -0.12
N TYR A 12 13.47 7.67 -0.33
CA TYR A 12 12.99 6.33 -0.58
C TYR A 12 12.55 5.74 0.76
N LEU A 13 11.26 5.47 0.95
CA LEU A 13 10.84 4.56 2.01
C LEU A 13 11.02 3.11 1.51
N SER A 14 12.27 2.75 1.21
CA SER A 14 12.65 1.36 0.97
C SER A 14 12.74 0.67 2.34
N LYS A 15 11.63 0.09 2.80
CA LYS A 15 11.64 -0.87 3.91
C LYS A 15 10.93 -2.15 3.49
N TYR A 16 11.57 -2.90 2.60
CA TYR A 16 11.27 -4.30 2.38
C TYR A 16 12.57 -5.11 2.37
N ILE A 17 12.68 -6.04 3.32
CA ILE A 17 13.74 -7.03 3.31
C ILE A 17 13.65 -7.87 2.04
N PHE A 18 14.79 -8.00 1.40
CA PHE A 18 15.18 -9.10 0.55
C PHE A 18 14.96 -10.46 1.25
N SER A 19 13.75 -11.02 1.15
CA SER A 19 13.54 -12.47 1.27
C SER A 19 12.12 -12.88 0.88
N GLY A 20 11.81 -12.92 -0.41
CA GLY A 20 10.62 -13.63 -0.91
C GLY A 20 10.44 -13.46 -2.41
N LEU A 21 10.13 -14.56 -3.10
CA LEU A 21 9.93 -14.59 -4.55
C LEU A 21 8.61 -13.90 -4.99
N SER A 22 7.69 -13.59 -4.09
CA SER A 22 6.47 -12.81 -4.40
C SER A 22 6.34 -11.65 -3.41
N VAL A 23 6.56 -10.43 -3.89
CA VAL A 23 6.54 -9.24 -3.04
C VAL A 23 5.41 -8.30 -3.49
N LEU A 24 4.36 -8.23 -2.70
CA LEU A 24 3.60 -6.99 -2.65
C LEU A 24 4.49 -5.98 -1.92
N VAL A 25 5.38 -5.33 -2.67
CA VAL A 25 5.95 -4.07 -2.26
C VAL A 25 4.96 -3.04 -2.71
N LEU A 26 4.30 -2.41 -1.75
CA LEU A 26 3.77 -1.08 -2.00
C LEU A 26 4.96 -0.13 -1.96
N ASP A 27 5.72 -0.08 -3.06
CA ASP A 27 6.55 1.08 -3.36
C ASP A 27 5.56 2.09 -3.88
N VAL A 28 4.92 2.77 -2.95
CA VAL A 28 4.21 3.97 -3.33
C VAL A 28 5.26 5.07 -3.31
N MET A 29 5.54 5.63 -4.49
CA MET A 29 6.46 6.74 -4.64
C MET A 29 5.80 8.00 -4.09
N TRP A 30 5.84 8.17 -2.77
CA TRP A 30 5.28 9.31 -2.04
C TRP A 30 6.25 10.50 -2.09
N LYS A 31 6.45 11.11 -3.27
CA LYS A 31 7.16 12.38 -3.33
C LYS A 31 6.27 13.46 -2.72
N ASN A 32 6.41 13.77 -1.43
CA ASN A 32 5.69 14.85 -0.72
C ASN A 32 4.24 15.02 -1.22
N LEU A 33 3.30 14.17 -0.78
CA LEU A 33 1.93 14.19 -1.32
C LEU A 33 1.05 15.36 -0.85
N THR A 34 1.64 16.37 -0.20
CA THR A 34 1.07 17.71 -0.24
C THR A 34 1.34 18.42 -1.59
N ARG A 35 2.19 17.87 -2.48
CA ARG A 35 2.73 18.51 -3.70
C ARG A 35 3.30 17.58 -4.82
N SER A 36 2.99 16.27 -4.94
CA SER A 36 3.29 15.54 -6.19
C SER A 36 2.32 15.93 -7.29
N GLN A 37 2.60 17.11 -7.85
CA GLN A 37 1.87 17.77 -8.91
C GLN A 37 2.40 17.26 -10.25
N PHE A 38 1.60 16.44 -10.94
CA PHE A 38 1.92 16.07 -12.31
C PHE A 38 1.41 17.18 -13.24
N VAL A 39 2.24 17.52 -14.22
CA VAL A 39 1.80 18.15 -15.46
C VAL A 39 1.74 17.04 -16.49
N CYS A 40 0.53 16.64 -16.86
CA CYS A 40 0.33 15.59 -17.85
C CYS A 40 -0.86 15.93 -18.76
N TRP A 41 -1.07 15.11 -19.77
CA TRP A 41 -2.23 15.18 -20.62
C TRP A 41 -2.62 13.76 -21.02
N ILE A 42 -3.92 13.56 -21.23
CA ILE A 42 -4.46 12.34 -21.84
C ILE A 42 -5.22 12.73 -23.10
N GLU A 43 -5.20 11.86 -24.11
CA GLU A 43 -6.04 11.98 -25.29
C GLU A 43 -7.08 10.87 -25.25
N TRP A 44 -8.36 11.24 -25.31
CA TRP A 44 -9.49 10.33 -25.28
C TRP A 44 -10.57 10.80 -26.25
N GLU A 45 -11.04 9.90 -27.12
CA GLU A 45 -12.04 10.21 -28.17
C GLU A 45 -11.68 11.42 -29.05
N GLY A 46 -10.39 11.67 -29.27
CA GLY A 46 -9.89 12.79 -30.07
C GLY A 46 -9.86 14.14 -29.34
N GLU A 47 -10.22 14.17 -28.06
CA GLU A 47 -10.08 15.33 -27.18
C GLU A 47 -8.84 15.17 -26.28
N ARG A 48 -8.10 16.27 -26.09
CA ARG A 48 -6.95 16.33 -25.19
C ARG A 48 -7.33 17.00 -23.88
N PHE A 49 -7.20 16.27 -22.79
CA PHE A 49 -7.39 16.76 -21.44
C PHE A 49 -6.03 17.04 -20.82
N GLU A 50 -5.81 18.27 -20.36
CA GLU A 50 -4.58 18.68 -19.71
C GLU A 50 -4.76 18.77 -18.20
N PHE A 51 -3.83 18.18 -17.47
CA PHE A 51 -3.80 18.21 -16.03
C PHE A 51 -2.58 19.00 -15.58
N LYS A 52 -2.83 19.97 -14.72
CA LYS A 52 -1.80 20.75 -14.06
C LYS A 52 -2.02 20.61 -12.57
N ASP A 53 -0.95 20.33 -11.86
CA ASP A 53 -0.95 20.27 -10.41
C ASP A 53 -1.93 19.23 -9.83
N ALA A 54 -2.19 18.16 -10.60
CA ALA A 54 -3.15 17.12 -10.23
C ALA A 54 -2.58 16.18 -9.16
N PRO A 55 -3.37 15.86 -8.10
CA PRO A 55 -3.04 14.80 -7.17
C PRO A 55 -2.83 13.48 -7.91
N SER A 56 -1.89 12.68 -7.44
CA SER A 56 -1.40 11.51 -8.16
C SER A 56 -1.02 10.39 -7.22
N TYR A 57 -1.16 9.17 -7.70
CA TYR A 57 -0.74 7.97 -7.02
C TYR A 57 0.10 7.14 -8.00
N SER A 58 1.20 6.60 -7.48
CA SER A 58 2.06 5.70 -8.24
C SER A 58 2.45 4.56 -7.33
N GLU A 59 2.08 3.35 -7.74
CA GLU A 59 2.48 2.10 -7.09
C GLU A 59 3.44 1.34 -8.00
N LYS A 60 4.39 0.65 -7.39
CA LYS A 60 5.23 -0.33 -8.08
C LYS A 60 5.14 -1.68 -7.38
N ASN A 61 4.53 -2.64 -8.05
CA ASN A 61 4.52 -4.05 -7.64
C ASN A 61 5.70 -4.80 -8.30
N TRP A 62 6.40 -5.68 -7.56
CA TRP A 62 7.49 -6.50 -8.12
C TRP A 62 7.59 -7.88 -7.47
N GLY A 63 7.90 -8.91 -8.26
CA GLY A 63 8.00 -10.28 -7.79
C GLY A 63 7.58 -11.27 -8.87
N GLU A 64 7.57 -12.55 -8.52
CA GLU A 64 7.15 -13.67 -9.38
C GLU A 64 5.65 -13.60 -9.69
N ALA A 65 4.83 -13.27 -8.68
CA ALA A 65 3.38 -13.16 -8.80
C ALA A 65 2.76 -12.31 -7.66
N PHE A 66 1.48 -11.95 -7.81
CA PHE A 66 0.69 -11.33 -6.74
C PHE A 66 0.43 -12.32 -5.58
N PRO A 67 0.06 -11.82 -4.39
CA PRO A 67 -0.32 -12.66 -3.25
C PRO A 67 -1.42 -13.67 -3.58
N LYS A 68 -1.55 -14.76 -2.82
CA LYS A 68 -2.63 -15.75 -3.02
C LYS A 68 -4.03 -15.15 -2.86
N LYS A 69 -4.14 -14.14 -2.00
CA LYS A 69 -5.36 -13.38 -1.72
C LYS A 69 -4.96 -12.00 -1.21
N TRP A 70 -5.56 -10.94 -1.72
CA TRP A 70 -5.22 -9.57 -1.30
C TRP A 70 -6.40 -8.61 -1.38
N PHE A 71 -6.32 -7.53 -0.62
CA PHE A 71 -7.18 -6.38 -0.73
C PHE A 71 -6.33 -5.12 -0.88
N TRP A 72 -6.93 -4.08 -1.45
CA TRP A 72 -6.29 -2.79 -1.68
C TRP A 72 -7.33 -1.69 -1.65
N VAL A 73 -6.95 -0.53 -1.10
CA VAL A 73 -7.73 0.70 -1.03
C VAL A 73 -6.79 1.87 -1.26
N GLN A 74 -7.20 2.82 -2.08
CA GLN A 74 -6.49 4.07 -2.31
C GLN A 74 -7.49 5.22 -2.44
N CYS A 75 -7.11 6.39 -1.94
CA CYS A 75 -7.87 7.61 -2.17
C CYS A 75 -6.98 8.84 -2.00
N ASN A 76 -7.16 9.84 -2.84
CA ASN A 76 -6.51 11.17 -2.73
C ASN A 76 -7.52 12.33 -2.74
N VAL A 77 -8.81 12.04 -2.81
CA VAL A 77 -9.88 13.04 -2.91
C VAL A 77 -10.74 12.92 -1.68
N PHE A 78 -10.66 13.90 -0.79
CA PHE A 78 -11.34 13.87 0.50
C PHE A 78 -12.06 15.17 0.79
N GLU A 79 -13.20 15.05 1.47
CA GLU A 79 -13.92 16.14 2.12
C GLU A 79 -13.67 16.09 3.63
N GLY A 80 -13.68 17.25 4.29
CA GLY A 80 -13.58 17.36 5.75
C GLY A 80 -12.19 17.74 6.30
N ALA A 81 -11.16 17.82 5.45
CA ALA A 81 -9.83 18.29 5.82
C ALA A 81 -9.51 19.68 5.23
N SER A 82 -8.72 20.48 5.96
CA SER A 82 -8.21 21.77 5.47
C SER A 82 -6.97 21.64 4.58
N GLY A 83 -6.33 20.47 4.58
CA GLY A 83 -5.15 20.15 3.78
C GLY A 83 -5.34 18.91 2.91
N GLY A 84 -4.37 18.65 2.03
CA GLY A 84 -4.37 17.45 1.20
C GLY A 84 -4.27 16.18 2.06
N VAL A 85 -5.13 15.20 1.76
CA VAL A 85 -5.11 13.88 2.38
C VAL A 85 -4.86 12.86 1.30
N ALA A 86 -3.95 11.93 1.57
CA ALA A 86 -3.72 10.77 0.72
C ALA A 86 -3.73 9.51 1.56
N LEU A 87 -4.38 8.47 1.06
CA LEU A 87 -4.55 7.19 1.72
C LEU A 87 -4.09 6.09 0.79
N THR A 88 -3.36 5.13 1.35
CA THR A 88 -3.25 3.79 0.77
C THR A 88 -3.31 2.76 1.87
N ALA A 89 -4.09 1.72 1.65
CA ALA A 89 -4.17 0.60 2.54
C ALA A 89 -4.22 -0.69 1.73
N ALA A 90 -3.49 -1.70 2.17
CA ALA A 90 -3.44 -2.97 1.46
C ALA A 90 -3.02 -4.08 2.40
N GLY A 91 -3.32 -5.31 2.01
CA GLY A 91 -2.87 -6.49 2.72
C GLY A 91 -3.10 -7.73 1.88
N GLY A 92 -2.41 -8.80 2.23
CA GLY A 92 -2.49 -10.03 1.45
C GLY A 92 -1.84 -11.21 2.12
N VAL A 93 -2.05 -12.39 1.54
CA VAL A 93 -1.42 -13.64 1.92
C VAL A 93 -0.23 -13.87 0.98
N ARG A 94 0.98 -13.51 1.41
CA ARG A 94 2.19 -13.66 0.60
C ARG A 94 3.06 -14.81 1.08
N LYS A 95 3.84 -15.37 0.16
CA LYS A 95 4.77 -16.46 0.39
C LYS A 95 6.15 -15.90 0.77
N LEU A 96 6.74 -16.41 1.85
CA LEU A 96 8.10 -16.07 2.27
C LEU A 96 9.13 -17.04 1.67
N LEU A 97 10.42 -16.72 1.78
CA LEU A 97 11.47 -17.70 1.46
C LEU A 97 11.37 -18.93 2.38
N GLY A 98 11.22 -20.09 1.76
CA GLY A 98 11.12 -21.37 2.45
C GLY A 98 9.94 -22.22 1.95
N PRO A 99 9.87 -23.51 2.35
CA PRO A 99 8.77 -24.37 1.96
C PRO A 99 7.48 -23.92 2.64
N GLU A 100 6.53 -23.44 1.84
CA GLU A 100 5.13 -23.13 2.20
C GLU A 100 4.91 -22.22 3.42
N VAL A 101 5.84 -21.30 3.69
CA VAL A 101 5.66 -20.30 4.75
C VAL A 101 4.89 -19.11 4.18
N PHE A 102 3.75 -18.79 4.80
CA PHE A 102 2.92 -17.65 4.44
C PHE A 102 2.83 -16.65 5.59
N GLU A 103 2.69 -15.39 5.24
CA GLU A 103 2.34 -14.33 6.18
C GLU A 103 1.22 -13.45 5.66
N ASN A 104 0.59 -12.71 6.59
CA ASN A 104 -0.51 -11.79 6.32
C ASN A 104 -0.07 -10.36 6.60
N PRO A 105 0.82 -9.75 5.78
CA PRO A 105 1.13 -8.35 5.91
C PRO A 105 -0.10 -7.51 5.59
N ALA A 106 -0.23 -6.40 6.29
CA ALA A 106 -1.11 -5.32 5.93
C ALA A 106 -0.46 -4.00 6.31
N LEU A 107 -0.83 -2.93 5.62
CA LEU A 107 -0.43 -1.57 5.94
C LEU A 107 -1.60 -0.60 5.76
N ILE A 108 -1.54 0.50 6.50
CA ILE A 108 -2.31 1.71 6.24
C ILE A 108 -1.31 2.87 6.29
N GLY A 109 -1.21 3.62 5.21
CA GLY A 109 -0.45 4.85 5.12
C GLY A 109 -1.40 6.02 4.91
N VAL A 110 -1.34 7.01 5.81
CA VAL A 110 -2.10 8.26 5.69
C VAL A 110 -1.12 9.42 5.61
N HIS A 111 -1.20 10.22 4.56
CA HIS A 111 -0.59 11.54 4.53
C HIS A 111 -1.61 12.59 4.89
N TYR A 112 -1.27 13.45 5.83
CA TYR A 112 -2.10 14.57 6.24
C TYR A 112 -1.21 15.66 6.86
N ASP A 113 -1.45 16.91 6.49
CA ASP A 113 -0.76 18.09 7.03
C ASP A 113 0.78 18.04 6.95
N GLY A 114 1.31 17.37 5.92
CA GLY A 114 2.76 17.21 5.72
C GLY A 114 3.38 16.04 6.48
N ASP A 115 2.63 15.38 7.37
CA ASP A 115 3.06 14.19 8.08
C ASP A 115 2.68 12.91 7.33
N PHE A 116 3.41 11.83 7.64
CA PHE A 116 3.09 10.47 7.20
C PHE A 116 2.83 9.57 8.41
N TYR A 117 1.58 9.14 8.54
CA TYR A 117 1.13 8.22 9.57
C TYR A 117 1.17 6.80 9.02
N GLU A 118 2.25 6.09 9.37
CA GLU A 118 2.47 4.70 8.98
C GLU A 118 1.89 3.73 10.02
N PHE A 119 1.09 2.78 9.56
CA PHE A 119 0.68 1.62 10.33
C PHE A 119 1.10 0.37 9.56
N ALA A 120 2.03 -0.39 10.14
CA ALA A 120 2.61 -1.57 9.53
C ALA A 120 3.03 -2.59 10.61
N PRO A 121 3.31 -3.86 10.25
CA PRO A 121 3.59 -4.91 11.23
C PRO A 121 4.82 -4.65 12.12
N TRP A 122 5.72 -3.75 11.73
CA TRP A 122 6.92 -3.40 12.49
C TRP A 122 6.69 -2.31 13.55
N ASN A 123 5.68 -1.45 13.37
CA ASN A 123 5.39 -0.33 14.27
C ASN A 123 4.01 -0.39 14.93
N GLY A 124 3.16 -1.34 14.54
CA GLY A 124 1.79 -1.40 15.00
C GLY A 124 1.12 -2.74 14.77
N VAL A 125 -0.18 -2.75 15.03
CA VAL A 125 -1.06 -3.90 14.88
C VAL A 125 -2.23 -3.47 14.01
N LEU A 126 -2.49 -4.23 12.95
CA LEU A 126 -3.57 -3.98 12.01
C LEU A 126 -4.56 -5.13 12.04
N ASN A 127 -5.83 -4.81 11.88
CA ASN A 127 -6.94 -5.75 11.73
C ASN A 127 -7.75 -5.37 10.50
N TRP A 128 -8.32 -6.34 9.82
CA TRP A 128 -9.20 -6.11 8.68
C TRP A 128 -10.37 -7.08 8.68
N GLU A 129 -11.45 -6.62 8.04
CA GLU A 129 -12.64 -7.38 7.72
C GLU A 129 -13.07 -7.00 6.30
N ILE A 130 -12.75 -7.86 5.33
CA ILE A 130 -12.99 -7.59 3.91
C ILE A 130 -14.04 -8.56 3.38
N ALA A 131 -15.18 -8.06 2.92
CA ALA A 131 -16.22 -8.87 2.32
C ALA A 131 -15.74 -9.52 1.00
N PRO A 132 -16.42 -10.57 0.51
CA PRO A 132 -16.19 -11.08 -0.86
C PRO A 132 -16.18 -9.98 -1.92
N TRP A 133 -17.04 -8.98 -1.74
CA TRP A 133 -17.09 -7.76 -2.53
C TRP A 133 -17.87 -6.67 -1.81
N GLY A 134 -17.59 -5.40 -2.10
CA GLY A 134 -18.46 -4.27 -1.75
C GLY A 134 -18.25 -3.67 -0.37
N SER A 135 -17.41 -4.26 0.49
CA SER A 135 -17.10 -3.71 1.82
C SER A 135 -15.68 -4.05 2.28
N TRP A 136 -14.97 -3.03 2.73
CA TRP A 136 -13.62 -3.10 3.30
C TRP A 136 -13.62 -2.36 4.63
N TYR A 137 -13.31 -3.06 5.71
CA TYR A 137 -13.04 -2.46 7.00
C TYR A 137 -11.61 -2.75 7.42
N MET A 138 -10.89 -1.72 7.87
CA MET A 138 -9.57 -1.85 8.45
C MET A 138 -9.45 -0.98 9.69
N SER A 139 -8.68 -1.45 10.66
CA SER A 139 -8.26 -0.66 11.81
C SER A 139 -6.81 -0.94 12.14
N ALA A 140 -6.12 0.06 12.67
CA ALA A 140 -4.76 -0.12 13.16
C ALA A 140 -4.46 0.74 14.37
N GLU A 141 -3.48 0.28 15.15
CA GLU A 141 -2.90 1.02 16.25
C GLU A 141 -1.37 0.93 16.21
N ASN A 142 -0.68 2.02 16.52
CA ASN A 142 0.74 2.04 16.82
C ASN A 142 0.95 2.69 18.21
N GLU A 143 2.18 3.03 18.58
CA GLU A 143 2.45 3.61 19.90
C GLU A 143 1.74 4.95 20.15
N THR A 144 1.45 5.70 19.09
CA THR A 144 1.01 7.11 19.19
C THR A 144 -0.37 7.38 18.59
N HIS A 145 -0.88 6.52 17.71
CA HIS A 145 -2.10 6.76 16.93
C HIS A 145 -2.98 5.52 16.78
N LEU A 146 -4.25 5.78 16.51
CA LEU A 146 -5.30 4.83 16.14
C LEU A 146 -5.90 5.27 14.82
N VAL A 147 -6.13 4.36 13.88
CA VAL A 147 -6.81 4.65 12.60
C VAL A 147 -7.91 3.64 12.31
N GLN A 148 -8.99 4.12 11.70
CA GLN A 148 -10.09 3.32 11.19
C GLN A 148 -10.43 3.76 9.76
N LEU A 149 -10.60 2.77 8.91
CA LEU A 149 -10.89 2.93 7.49
C LEU A 149 -12.08 2.04 7.14
N GLU A 150 -13.11 2.64 6.57
CA GLU A 150 -14.31 1.98 6.07
C GLU A 150 -14.49 2.37 4.60
N VAL A 151 -14.69 1.39 3.73
CA VAL A 151 -15.05 1.59 2.33
C VAL A 151 -16.22 0.69 1.98
N THR A 152 -17.21 1.23 1.28
CA THR A 152 -18.30 0.46 0.70
C THR A 152 -18.53 0.86 -0.74
N THR A 153 -19.05 -0.06 -1.55
CA THR A 153 -19.51 0.29 -2.90
C THR A 153 -20.77 -0.46 -3.28
N LYS A 154 -21.59 0.16 -4.14
CA LYS A 154 -22.69 -0.50 -4.86
C LYS A 154 -22.29 -0.90 -6.27
N ASP A 155 -21.11 -0.46 -6.72
CA ASP A 155 -20.58 -0.80 -8.03
C ASP A 155 -20.34 -2.31 -8.15
N LEU A 156 -20.62 -2.86 -9.32
CA LEU A 156 -20.42 -4.27 -9.59
C LEU A 156 -18.94 -4.63 -9.71
N GLY A 157 -18.06 -3.65 -9.88
CA GLY A 157 -16.62 -3.81 -10.03
C GLY A 157 -16.20 -4.28 -11.41
N THR A 158 -15.00 -3.88 -11.81
CA THR A 158 -14.35 -4.28 -13.05
C THR A 158 -13.33 -5.37 -12.77
N ILE A 159 -13.41 -6.48 -13.51
CA ILE A 159 -12.42 -7.56 -13.43
C ILE A 159 -11.19 -7.15 -14.22
N LEU A 160 -10.03 -7.17 -13.57
CA LEU A 160 -8.74 -6.89 -14.17
C LEU A 160 -7.87 -8.14 -14.17
N ARG A 161 -6.89 -8.15 -15.07
CA ARG A 161 -5.89 -9.22 -15.11
C ARG A 161 -4.74 -8.88 -14.18
N ALA A 162 -4.32 -9.84 -13.36
CA ALA A 162 -3.15 -9.74 -12.50
C ALA A 162 -2.24 -10.97 -12.68
N PRO A 163 -0.91 -10.83 -12.52
CA PRO A 163 0.02 -11.94 -12.53
C PRO A 163 -0.27 -12.96 -11.40
N SER A 164 -0.44 -14.23 -11.74
CA SER A 164 -0.53 -15.37 -10.82
C SER A 164 0.59 -16.39 -11.06
N GLU A 165 0.93 -17.16 -10.02
CA GLU A 165 1.96 -18.21 -10.11
C GLU A 165 1.53 -19.30 -11.12
N GLU A 166 0.25 -19.67 -11.14
CA GLU A 166 -0.22 -20.84 -11.89
C GLU A 166 -0.63 -20.54 -13.34
N ALA A 167 -1.13 -19.33 -13.60
CA ALA A 167 -1.78 -18.99 -14.88
C ALA A 167 -1.19 -17.74 -15.55
N GLY A 168 -0.11 -17.16 -15.00
CA GLY A 168 0.47 -15.92 -15.50
C GLY A 168 -0.54 -14.76 -15.43
N LEU A 169 -0.73 -14.02 -16.52
CA LEU A 169 -1.64 -12.87 -16.52
C LEU A 169 -3.11 -13.31 -16.68
N ALA A 170 -3.78 -13.51 -15.54
CA ALA A 170 -5.14 -14.08 -15.45
C ALA A 170 -6.14 -13.09 -14.84
N PRO A 171 -7.46 -13.22 -15.12
CA PRO A 171 -8.51 -12.41 -14.48
C PRO A 171 -8.62 -12.76 -12.99
N ALA A 172 -7.78 -12.12 -12.19
CA ALA A 172 -7.54 -12.48 -10.79
C ALA A 172 -7.77 -11.32 -9.82
N SER A 173 -8.14 -10.13 -10.30
CA SER A 173 -8.51 -9.01 -9.44
C SER A 173 -9.80 -8.35 -9.89
N LYS A 174 -10.43 -7.66 -8.95
CA LYS A 174 -11.68 -6.93 -9.14
C LYS A 174 -11.58 -5.59 -8.43
N HIS A 175 -11.86 -4.51 -9.15
CA HIS A 175 -11.63 -3.13 -8.70
C HIS A 175 -12.86 -2.26 -8.90
N THR A 176 -13.01 -1.23 -8.06
CA THR A 176 -13.96 -0.13 -8.24
C THR A 176 -13.23 1.19 -8.03
N GLY A 177 -13.65 2.24 -8.72
CA GLY A 177 -13.28 3.63 -8.44
C GLY A 177 -14.41 4.46 -7.81
N ALA A 178 -15.52 3.80 -7.45
CA ALA A 178 -16.73 4.42 -6.90
C ALA A 178 -16.98 3.94 -5.47
N GLY A 179 -15.94 3.99 -4.64
CA GLY A 179 -16.00 3.64 -3.22
C GLY A 179 -16.40 4.83 -2.36
N VAL A 180 -17.42 4.64 -1.51
CA VAL A 180 -17.73 5.56 -0.41
C VAL A 180 -16.87 5.19 0.77
N LEU A 181 -16.01 6.11 1.16
CA LEU A 181 -14.96 5.92 2.15
C LEU A 181 -15.12 6.87 3.32
N LYS A 182 -14.86 6.35 4.52
CA LYS A 182 -14.69 7.11 5.76
C LYS A 182 -13.35 6.75 6.39
N LEU A 183 -12.55 7.77 6.68
CA LEU A 183 -11.25 7.64 7.35
C LEU A 183 -11.27 8.47 8.62
N GLN A 184 -10.88 7.85 9.73
CA GLN A 184 -10.78 8.52 11.02
C GLN A 184 -9.47 8.14 11.70
N MET A 185 -8.80 9.12 12.32
CA MET A 185 -7.54 8.92 13.03
C MET A 185 -7.53 9.72 14.32
N TRP A 186 -6.98 9.12 15.38
CA TRP A 186 -6.87 9.70 16.72
C TRP A 186 -5.45 9.54 17.25
N GLU A 187 -5.06 10.43 18.16
CA GLU A 187 -3.97 10.15 19.10
C GLU A 187 -4.35 8.95 19.98
N ARG A 188 -3.37 8.15 20.36
CA ARG A 188 -3.53 7.01 21.27
C ARG A 188 -3.12 7.40 22.68
N LYS A 189 -4.02 7.19 23.64
CA LYS A 189 -3.70 7.41 25.06
C LYS A 189 -2.85 6.26 25.62
N HIS A 190 -2.24 6.49 26.79
CA HIS A 190 -1.48 5.45 27.50
C HIS A 190 -2.30 4.20 27.84
N ASP A 191 -3.61 4.34 28.06
CA ASP A 191 -4.54 3.23 28.31
C ASP A 191 -5.01 2.51 27.02
N GLY A 192 -4.51 2.95 25.85
CA GLY A 192 -4.88 2.43 24.54
C GLY A 192 -6.20 2.95 23.96
N SER A 193 -6.90 3.82 24.67
CA SER A 193 -8.15 4.42 24.18
C SER A 193 -7.91 5.58 23.21
N LYS A 194 -8.96 5.96 22.48
CA LYS A 194 -8.97 7.10 21.57
C LYS A 194 -8.75 8.42 22.34
N GLY A 195 -7.70 9.12 21.97
CA GLY A 195 -7.34 10.47 22.40
C GLY A 195 -8.02 11.54 21.55
N LYS A 196 -7.27 12.60 21.27
CA LYS A 196 -7.70 13.70 20.41
C LYS A 196 -7.93 13.19 18.99
N LEU A 197 -9.01 13.65 18.35
CA LEU A 197 -9.25 13.41 16.93
C LEU A 197 -8.23 14.20 16.11
N VAL A 198 -7.48 13.51 15.25
CA VAL A 198 -6.45 14.08 14.38
C VAL A 198 -7.02 14.34 12.99
N LEU A 199 -7.80 13.39 12.47
CA LEU A 199 -8.38 13.46 11.12
C LEU A 199 -9.74 12.75 11.09
N GLU A 200 -10.72 13.36 10.46
CA GLU A 200 -11.99 12.74 10.08
C GLU A 200 -12.40 13.25 8.71
N VAL A 201 -12.43 12.37 7.72
CA VAL A 201 -12.68 12.72 6.32
C VAL A 201 -13.48 11.64 5.62
N THR A 202 -14.16 12.05 4.56
CA THR A 202 -14.95 11.17 3.70
C THR A 202 -14.60 11.36 2.23
N SER A 203 -14.91 10.36 1.41
CA SER A 203 -14.77 10.41 -0.04
C SER A 203 -15.85 9.54 -0.69
N ASP A 204 -16.29 9.88 -1.89
CA ASP A 204 -17.12 9.02 -2.76
C ASP A 204 -16.35 8.55 -4.00
N MET A 205 -15.04 8.81 -4.05
CA MET A 205 -14.12 8.50 -5.15
C MET A 205 -13.00 7.55 -4.73
N ALA A 206 -13.20 6.75 -3.68
CA ALA A 206 -12.18 5.81 -3.26
C ALA A 206 -12.05 4.65 -4.24
N GLU A 207 -10.81 4.31 -4.56
CA GLU A 207 -10.51 3.09 -5.29
C GLU A 207 -10.37 1.93 -4.30
N ALA A 208 -11.00 0.81 -4.61
CA ALA A 208 -10.92 -0.38 -3.76
C ALA A 208 -10.92 -1.65 -4.61
N GLY A 209 -10.21 -2.66 -4.15
CA GLY A 209 -10.08 -3.91 -4.87
C GLY A 209 -9.86 -5.11 -3.98
N VAL A 210 -10.17 -6.27 -4.55
CA VAL A 210 -9.81 -7.58 -4.03
C VAL A 210 -9.20 -8.40 -5.16
N GLY A 211 -8.32 -9.32 -4.82
CA GLY A 211 -7.80 -10.26 -5.80
C GLY A 211 -7.29 -11.56 -5.18
N GLY A 212 -6.93 -12.47 -6.07
CA GLY A 212 -6.63 -13.85 -5.74
C GLY A 212 -7.87 -14.55 -5.21
N GLY A 213 -7.74 -15.39 -4.20
CA GLY A 213 -8.90 -16.00 -3.57
C GLY A 213 -8.58 -17.26 -2.75
N PRO A 214 -9.62 -18.04 -2.43
CA PRO A 214 -11.02 -17.81 -2.77
C PRO A 214 -11.70 -16.69 -1.94
N TRP A 215 -12.69 -16.03 -2.52
CA TRP A 215 -13.53 -14.98 -1.89
C TRP A 215 -14.97 -15.49 -1.66
N LEU A 216 -15.12 -16.52 -0.82
CA LEU A 216 -16.44 -17.10 -0.51
C LEU A 216 -17.10 -16.47 0.73
N TYR A 217 -16.30 -16.01 1.67
CA TYR A 217 -16.73 -15.42 2.93
C TYR A 217 -15.88 -14.19 3.26
N THR A 218 -16.40 -13.37 4.16
CA THR A 218 -15.66 -12.24 4.72
C THR A 218 -14.34 -12.70 5.30
N TRP A 219 -13.25 -12.09 4.84
CA TRP A 219 -11.92 -12.35 5.34
C TRP A 219 -11.61 -11.43 6.51
N LYS A 220 -11.59 -12.02 7.72
CA LYS A 220 -11.10 -11.36 8.93
C LYS A 220 -9.64 -11.73 9.15
N GLY A 221 -8.82 -10.75 9.44
CA GLY A 221 -7.41 -11.00 9.71
C GLY A 221 -6.78 -9.95 10.60
N LYS A 222 -5.59 -10.30 11.07
CA LYS A 222 -4.74 -9.47 11.92
C LYS A 222 -3.32 -9.63 11.43
N THR A 223 -2.55 -8.55 11.43
CA THR A 223 -1.13 -8.64 11.07
C THR A 223 -0.43 -9.59 12.02
N PHE A 224 0.27 -10.55 11.44
CA PHE A 224 1.13 -11.47 12.17
C PHE A 224 2.52 -11.39 11.56
N LEU A 225 3.48 -11.00 12.38
CA LEU A 225 4.90 -11.04 12.02
C LEU A 225 5.58 -12.05 12.95
N PRO A 226 6.08 -13.20 12.44
CA PRO A 226 6.81 -14.15 13.27
C PRO A 226 8.03 -13.46 13.90
N LYS A 227 8.26 -13.70 15.21
CA LYS A 227 9.30 -12.99 16.00
C LYS A 227 10.69 -12.97 15.34
N PHE A 228 11.05 -14.04 14.63
CA PHE A 228 12.34 -14.15 13.92
C PHE A 228 12.51 -13.10 12.81
N TYR A 229 11.45 -12.79 12.05
CA TYR A 229 11.50 -11.80 10.98
C TYR A 229 11.53 -10.36 11.51
N ARG A 230 11.03 -10.11 12.73
CA ARG A 230 11.07 -8.78 13.36
C ARG A 230 12.51 -8.29 13.57
N SER A 231 13.41 -9.19 13.96
CA SER A 231 14.84 -8.89 14.11
C SER A 231 15.54 -8.69 12.77
N ALA A 232 15.15 -9.46 11.74
CA ALA A 232 15.68 -9.27 10.39
C ALA A 232 15.21 -7.94 9.75
N LEU A 233 13.98 -7.47 10.05
CA LEU A 233 13.36 -6.25 9.50
C LEU A 233 13.95 -4.96 10.05
N GLN A 234 14.66 -5.06 11.16
CA GLN A 234 15.36 -3.95 11.79
C GLN A 234 16.84 -3.88 11.38
N LEU A 235 17.35 -4.87 10.66
CA LEU A 235 18.71 -4.88 10.17
C LEU A 235 18.77 -4.23 8.78
N THR A 236 19.25 -2.99 8.72
CA THR A 236 19.74 -2.38 7.48
C THR A 236 20.99 -3.16 7.06
N PHE A 237 20.86 -4.14 6.17
CA PHE A 237 22.02 -4.82 5.63
C PHE A 237 22.67 -3.95 4.54
N ASP A 238 23.96 -3.66 4.69
CA ASP A 238 24.78 -3.11 3.62
C ASP A 238 25.01 -4.21 2.56
N LEU A 239 24.17 -4.18 1.53
CA LEU A 239 24.14 -5.19 0.48
C LEU A 239 25.45 -5.22 -0.32
N ASP A 240 26.09 -4.07 -0.52
CA ASP A 240 27.38 -4.00 -1.22
C ASP A 240 28.46 -4.75 -0.43
N SER A 241 28.42 -4.66 0.90
CA SER A 241 29.30 -5.47 1.76
C SER A 241 28.99 -6.97 1.66
N ILE A 242 27.73 -7.38 1.56
CA ILE A 242 27.41 -8.83 1.45
C ILE A 242 27.85 -9.41 0.10
N PHE A 243 27.62 -8.70 -1.02
CA PHE A 243 28.04 -9.16 -2.34
C PHE A 243 29.57 -9.20 -2.49
N ARG A 244 30.29 -8.25 -1.87
CA ARG A 244 31.76 -8.29 -1.80
C ARG A 244 32.30 -9.53 -1.11
N TRP A 245 31.63 -10.01 -0.06
CA TRP A 245 32.06 -11.17 0.72
C TRP A 245 31.60 -12.50 0.11
N PHE A 246 30.55 -12.50 -0.70
CA PHE A 246 29.99 -13.69 -1.35
C PHE A 246 29.73 -13.47 -2.85
N PRO A 247 30.78 -13.51 -3.70
CA PRO A 247 30.69 -13.21 -5.13
C PRO A 247 29.74 -14.13 -5.93
N LEU A 248 29.45 -15.32 -5.41
CA LEU A 248 28.48 -16.25 -6.01
C LEU A 248 27.03 -15.74 -5.94
N LEU A 249 26.74 -14.80 -5.03
CA LEU A 249 25.42 -14.18 -4.90
C LEU A 249 25.21 -13.03 -5.89
N GLU A 250 26.26 -12.53 -6.55
CA GLU A 250 26.20 -11.44 -7.53
C GLU A 250 25.22 -11.75 -8.68
N ARG A 251 25.07 -13.02 -9.06
CA ARG A 251 24.12 -13.43 -10.12
C ARG A 251 22.64 -13.21 -9.75
N PHE A 252 22.35 -13.01 -8.47
CA PHE A 252 21.01 -12.75 -7.96
C PHE A 252 20.79 -11.27 -7.65
N ARG A 253 21.76 -10.39 -7.98
CA ARG A 253 21.64 -8.94 -7.86
C ARG A 253 20.54 -8.46 -8.82
N PRO A 254 19.51 -7.75 -8.34
CA PRO A 254 18.48 -7.20 -9.22
C PRO A 254 19.09 -6.17 -10.17
N PRO A 255 18.60 -6.06 -11.42
CA PRO A 255 19.03 -4.99 -12.32
C PRO A 255 18.73 -3.61 -11.73
N GLY A 256 19.75 -2.73 -11.67
CA GLY A 256 19.60 -1.33 -11.23
C GLY A 256 20.11 -1.01 -9.83
N PHE A 257 20.84 -1.92 -9.19
CA PHE A 257 21.65 -1.68 -7.98
C PHE A 257 23.11 -1.98 -8.25
#